data_AF-A0A7X9J4M2-F1
#
_entry.id   AF-A0A7X9J4M2-F1
#
_cell.length_a   1.000
_cell.length_b   1.000
_cell.length_c   1.000
_cell.angle_alpha   90.00
_cell.angle_beta   90.00
_cell.angle_gamma   90.00
#
_symmetry.space_group_name_H-M   'P 1'
#
loop_
_entity.id
_entity.type
_entity.pdbx_description
1 polymer ?
#
loop_
_entity_poly.entity_id
_entity_poly.type
_entity_poly.pdbx_seq_one_letter_code
_entity_poly.pdbx_strand_id
1 'polypeptide(L)'
;HGIDLDALLEKRLFVFGTSGSETEHMRIVLKKVVDGRLDTLASVDAVSGMAGAVDGLAAVESRTLAGKILVYPMLHDLPLTPLFSIGERFPTVASRMVDGRWTRAAEEELLRVAD
;
A
#
# COMPACT_ATOMS: atom_id res chain seq x y z
N HIS A 1 -6.83 18.73 23.07
CA HIS A 1 -7.29 20.08 22.71
C HIS A 1 -8.63 19.98 22.02
N GLY A 2 -9.58 20.86 22.36
CA GLY A 2 -10.87 20.97 21.67
C GLY A 2 -10.76 21.76 20.37
N ILE A 3 -11.78 21.66 19.52
CA ILE A 3 -11.90 22.44 18.29
C ILE A 3 -12.38 23.85 18.67
N ASP A 4 -11.74 24.89 18.13
CA ASP A 4 -12.14 26.30 18.30
C ASP A 4 -13.31 26.62 17.35
N LEU A 5 -14.52 26.71 17.91
CA LEU A 5 -15.74 26.96 17.14
C LEU A 5 -15.86 28.42 16.69
N ASP A 6 -15.31 29.37 17.45
CA ASP A 6 -15.36 30.79 17.11
C ASP A 6 -14.50 31.05 15.87
N ALA A 7 -13.30 30.46 15.82
CA ALA A 7 -12.44 30.53 14.64
C ALA A 7 -13.07 29.86 13.40
N LEU A 8 -13.80 28.76 13.57
CA LEU A 8 -14.53 28.11 12.46
C LEU A 8 -15.63 29.02 11.91
N LEU A 9 -16.39 29.69 12.78
CA LEU A 9 -17.48 30.59 12.38
C LEU A 9 -16.97 31.87 11.74
N GLU A 10 -15.99 32.54 12.38
CA GLU A 10 -15.39 33.79 11.88
C GLU A 10 -14.78 33.59 10.49
N LYS A 11 -14.07 32.46 10.30
CA LYS A 11 -13.38 32.14 9.04
C LYS A 11 -14.25 31.37 8.05
N ARG A 12 -15.50 31.07 8.39
CA ARG A 12 -16.45 30.30 7.56
C ARG A 12 -15.88 28.98 7.06
N LEU A 13 -15.26 28.24 7.96
CA LEU A 13 -14.63 26.95 7.67
C LEU A 13 -15.67 25.83 7.74
N PHE A 14 -15.56 24.87 6.81
CA PHE A 14 -16.40 23.68 6.76
C PHE A 14 -15.60 22.45 7.18
N VAL A 15 -16.16 21.65 8.07
CA VAL A 15 -15.56 20.39 8.54
C VAL A 15 -16.39 19.24 7.99
N PHE A 16 -15.75 18.36 7.23
CA PHE A 16 -16.38 17.16 6.67
C PHE A 16 -15.77 15.92 7.30
N GLY A 17 -16.61 15.03 7.82
CA GLY A 17 -16.22 13.68 8.21
C GLY A 17 -16.46 12.73 7.04
N THR A 18 -15.47 11.91 6.67
CA THR A 18 -15.61 10.88 5.62
C THR A 18 -15.41 9.50 6.22
N SER A 19 -16.35 8.59 6.01
CA SER A 19 -16.23 7.17 6.42
C SER A 19 -16.23 6.27 5.19
N GLY A 20 -15.04 5.87 4.74
CA GLY A 20 -14.88 4.97 3.59
C GLY A 20 -15.41 5.53 2.27
N SER A 21 -15.55 4.65 1.29
CA SER A 21 -16.05 4.98 -0.05
C SER A 21 -17.20 4.05 -0.43
N GLU A 22 -18.24 4.60 -1.04
CA GLU A 22 -19.28 3.81 -1.66
C GLU A 22 -18.74 2.99 -2.84
N THR A 23 -19.45 1.92 -3.22
CA THR A 23 -19.07 1.08 -4.36
C THR A 23 -18.99 1.88 -5.67
N GLU A 24 -19.78 2.94 -5.82
CA GLU A 24 -19.68 3.84 -6.97
C GLU A 24 -18.35 4.61 -6.99
N HIS A 25 -17.94 5.18 -5.86
CA HIS A 25 -16.64 5.85 -5.73
C HIS A 25 -15.49 4.89 -6.05
N MET A 26 -15.56 3.64 -5.55
CA MET A 26 -14.55 2.61 -5.86
C MET A 26 -14.50 2.27 -7.34
N ARG A 27 -15.64 2.20 -8.04
CA ARG A 27 -15.68 1.98 -9.51
C ARG A 27 -15.00 3.11 -10.28
N ILE A 28 -15.16 4.36 -9.83
CA ILE A 28 -14.47 5.51 -10.43
C ILE A 28 -12.96 5.40 -10.27
N VAL A 29 -12.49 5.04 -9.07
CA VAL A 29 -11.06 4.82 -8.80
C VAL A 29 -10.52 3.68 -9.65
N LEU A 30 -11.22 2.54 -9.68
CA LEU A 30 -10.85 1.39 -10.51
C LEU A 30 -10.72 1.76 -11.99
N LYS A 31 -11.68 2.53 -12.53
CA LYS A 31 -11.60 3.01 -13.91
C LYS A 31 -10.35 3.86 -14.15
N LYS A 32 -9.98 4.75 -13.22
CA LYS A 32 -8.74 5.55 -13.35
C LYS A 32 -7.48 4.68 -13.35
N VAL A 33 -7.46 3.61 -12.55
CA VAL A 33 -6.34 2.65 -12.53
C VAL A 33 -6.24 1.90 -13.86
N VAL A 34 -7.35 1.34 -14.34
CA VAL A 34 -7.39 0.61 -15.62
C VAL A 34 -7.02 1.51 -16.81
N ASP A 35 -7.47 2.77 -16.80
CA ASP A 35 -7.13 3.75 -17.84
C ASP A 35 -5.69 4.30 -17.71
N GLY A 36 -4.88 3.84 -16.75
CA GLY A 36 -3.51 4.32 -16.52
C GLY A 36 -3.40 5.75 -15.97
N ARG A 37 -4.51 6.33 -15.49
CA ARG A 37 -4.60 7.69 -14.94
C ARG A 37 -4.32 7.76 -13.44
N LEU A 38 -4.20 6.63 -12.77
CA LEU A 38 -3.87 6.51 -11.36
C LEU A 38 -3.04 5.25 -11.12
N ASP A 39 -1.85 5.40 -10.54
CA ASP A 39 -1.02 4.27 -10.11
C ASP A 39 -1.15 4.08 -8.59
N THR A 40 -1.83 3.01 -8.18
CA THR A 40 -1.95 2.65 -6.77
C THR A 40 -0.77 1.83 -6.24
N LEU A 41 0.03 1.22 -7.13
CA LEU A 41 1.19 0.42 -6.76
C LEU A 41 2.35 1.30 -6.27
N ALA A 42 2.41 2.55 -6.72
CA ALA A 42 3.34 3.56 -6.22
C ALA A 42 3.28 3.79 -4.69
N SER A 43 2.20 3.36 -4.03
CA SER A 43 2.05 3.46 -2.57
C SER A 43 2.50 2.22 -1.79
N VAL A 44 3.00 1.18 -2.46
CA VAL A 44 3.45 -0.07 -1.82
C VAL A 44 4.85 0.13 -1.23
N ASP A 45 5.07 -0.36 -0.02
CA ASP A 45 6.31 -0.21 0.75
C ASP A 45 6.86 -1.57 1.22
N ALA A 46 6.01 -2.59 1.28
CA ALA A 46 6.41 -3.97 1.55
C ALA A 46 5.47 -5.00 0.93
N VAL A 47 5.97 -6.23 0.78
CA VAL A 47 5.20 -7.42 0.43
C VAL A 47 5.36 -8.48 1.51
N SER A 48 4.36 -9.34 1.67
CA SER A 48 4.37 -10.41 2.67
C SER A 48 3.54 -11.59 2.22
N GLY A 49 3.84 -12.75 2.78
CA GLY A 49 2.97 -13.92 2.87
C GLY A 49 2.13 -13.91 4.14
N MET A 50 1.47 -15.03 4.43
CA MET A 50 0.77 -15.21 5.71
C MET A 50 1.74 -15.25 6.91
N ALA A 51 2.94 -15.79 6.75
CA ALA A 51 3.97 -15.84 7.80
C ALA A 51 4.34 -14.43 8.32
N GLY A 52 4.39 -13.42 7.44
CA GLY A 52 4.70 -12.04 7.82
C GLY A 52 3.49 -11.13 8.09
N ALA A 53 2.26 -11.65 8.05
CA ALA A 53 1.06 -10.81 8.17
C ALA A 53 0.93 -10.15 9.56
N VAL A 54 1.30 -10.85 10.63
CA VAL A 54 1.30 -10.32 12.01
C VAL A 54 2.36 -9.23 12.15
N ASP A 55 3.57 -9.45 11.62
CA ASP A 55 4.63 -8.45 11.61
C ASP A 55 4.22 -7.22 10.79
N GLY A 56 3.48 -7.42 9.69
CA GLY A 56 2.91 -6.34 8.90
C GLY A 56 1.94 -5.47 9.71
N LEU A 57 1.07 -6.08 10.52
CA LEU A 57 0.18 -5.33 11.42
C LEU A 57 0.97 -4.54 12.47
N ALA A 58 1.99 -5.16 13.08
CA ALA A 58 2.87 -4.51 14.04
C ALA A 58 3.65 -3.34 13.40
N ALA A 59 4.07 -3.48 12.14
CA ALA A 59 4.75 -2.42 11.40
C ALA A 59 3.83 -1.21 11.15
N VAL A 60 2.55 -1.45 10.86
CA VAL A 60 1.54 -0.38 10.74
C VAL A 60 1.30 0.31 12.08
N GLU A 61 1.15 -0.46 13.16
CA GLU A 61 0.95 0.08 14.51
C GLU A 61 2.13 0.95 14.96
N SER A 62 3.35 0.47 14.73
CA SER A 62 4.61 1.16 15.08
C SER A 62 5.04 2.23 14.07
N ARG A 63 4.34 2.37 12.94
CA ARG A 63 4.63 3.32 11.85
C ARG A 63 6.04 3.17 11.27
N THR A 64 6.55 1.93 11.20
CA THR A 64 7.87 1.65 10.63
C THR A 64 7.87 1.53 9.11
N LEU A 65 6.71 1.24 8.53
CA LEU A 65 6.45 1.28 7.09
C LEU A 65 5.38 2.34 6.81
N ALA A 66 5.66 3.23 5.87
CA ALA A 66 4.83 4.42 5.61
C ALA A 66 3.78 4.18 4.51
N GLY A 67 4.03 3.20 3.62
CA GLY A 67 3.09 2.83 2.58
C GLY A 67 2.29 1.56 2.87
N LYS A 68 1.71 1.00 1.82
CA LYS A 68 0.89 -0.21 1.88
C LYS A 68 1.76 -1.45 1.96
N ILE A 69 1.27 -2.43 2.70
CA ILE A 69 1.82 -3.79 2.75
C ILE A 69 0.88 -4.68 1.94
N LEU A 70 1.39 -5.31 0.89
CA LEU A 70 0.62 -6.30 0.11
C LEU A 70 0.84 -7.69 0.70
N VAL A 71 -0.25 -8.35 1.10
CA VAL A 71 -0.21 -9.73 1.59
C VAL A 71 -0.69 -10.67 0.49
N TYR A 72 0.15 -11.62 0.11
CA TYR A 72 -0.12 -12.68 -0.86
C TYR A 72 -0.39 -13.99 -0.10
N PRO A 73 -1.65 -14.38 0.15
CA PRO A 73 -1.95 -15.52 1.01
C PRO A 73 -1.34 -16.85 0.53
N MET A 74 -1.17 -16.99 -0.78
CA MET A 74 -0.60 -18.18 -1.41
C MET A 74 0.90 -18.35 -1.14
N LEU A 75 1.64 -17.26 -0.89
CA LEU A 75 3.07 -17.29 -0.59
C LEU A 75 3.26 -17.49 0.92
N HIS A 76 2.82 -18.63 1.45
CA HIS A 76 2.64 -18.83 2.90
C HIS A 76 3.86 -18.43 3.74
N ASP A 77 5.07 -18.77 3.29
CA ASP A 77 6.34 -18.60 4.03
C ASP A 77 7.08 -17.29 3.73
N LEU A 78 6.50 -16.39 2.92
CA LEU A 78 7.08 -15.08 2.66
C LEU A 78 6.95 -14.21 3.93
N PRO A 79 8.06 -13.81 4.59
CA PRO A 79 8.03 -12.89 5.71
C PRO A 79 7.70 -11.48 5.22
N LEU A 80 7.46 -10.57 6.16
CA LEU A 80 7.34 -9.15 5.85
C LEU A 80 8.65 -8.67 5.20
N THR A 81 8.57 -8.31 3.92
CA THR A 81 9.73 -7.97 3.09
C THR A 81 9.56 -6.54 2.57
N PRO A 82 10.25 -5.56 3.17
CA PRO A 82 10.28 -4.19 2.65
C PRO A 82 10.84 -4.12 1.23
N LEU A 83 10.30 -3.22 0.41
CA LEU A 83 10.73 -3.09 -0.99
C LEU A 83 12.20 -2.67 -1.12
N PHE A 84 12.73 -1.88 -0.18
CA PHE A 84 14.13 -1.46 -0.20
C PHE A 84 15.12 -2.62 0.02
N SER A 85 14.70 -3.71 0.69
CA SER A 85 15.53 -4.89 0.96
C SER A 85 15.14 -6.10 0.13
N ILE A 86 14.10 -6.02 -0.71
CA ILE A 86 13.60 -7.17 -1.47
C ILE A 86 14.66 -7.80 -2.38
N GLY A 87 15.62 -7.01 -2.87
CA GLY A 87 16.73 -7.48 -3.71
C GLY A 87 17.70 -8.42 -3.01
N GLU A 88 17.73 -8.44 -1.67
CA GLU A 88 18.58 -9.36 -0.88
C GLU A 88 18.11 -10.81 -1.03
N ARG A 89 16.79 -11.04 -1.11
CA ARG A 89 16.19 -12.36 -1.26
C ARG A 89 15.74 -12.65 -2.69
N PHE A 90 15.23 -11.64 -3.38
CA PHE A 90 14.63 -11.76 -4.71
C PHE A 90 15.24 -10.72 -5.68
N PRO A 91 16.51 -10.89 -6.08
CA PRO A 91 17.19 -9.93 -6.97
C PRO A 91 16.49 -9.81 -8.33
N THR A 92 15.89 -10.89 -8.85
CA THR A 92 15.13 -10.85 -10.10
C THR A 92 13.85 -10.02 -9.97
N VAL A 93 13.17 -10.06 -8.82
CA VAL A 93 12.01 -9.21 -8.53
C VAL A 93 12.43 -7.74 -8.47
N ALA A 94 13.51 -7.43 -7.75
CA ALA A 94 14.03 -6.07 -7.67
C ALA A 94 14.37 -5.48 -9.04
N SER A 95 14.91 -6.29 -9.96
CA SER A 95 15.21 -5.85 -11.35
C SER A 95 13.97 -5.47 -12.18
N ARG A 96 12.78 -5.88 -11.76
CA ARG A 96 11.49 -5.57 -12.43
C ARG A 96 10.80 -4.35 -11.82
N MET A 97 11.30 -3.83 -10.71
CA MET A 97 10.84 -2.58 -10.11
C MET A 97 11.34 -1.38 -10.92
N VAL A 98 10.63 -0.25 -10.82
CA VAL A 98 11.00 0.99 -11.51
C VAL A 98 11.17 2.09 -10.48
N ASP A 99 12.38 2.65 -10.37
CA ASP A 99 12.74 3.64 -9.35
C ASP A 99 12.39 3.22 -7.92
N GLY A 100 12.58 1.93 -7.59
CA GLY A 100 12.22 1.38 -6.28
C GLY A 100 10.73 1.18 -6.04
N ARG A 101 9.87 1.46 -7.04
CA ARG A 101 8.41 1.26 -6.94
C ARG A 101 8.00 -0.15 -7.36
N TRP A 102 6.99 -0.67 -6.69
CA TRP A 102 6.35 -1.94 -7.05
C TRP A 102 5.70 -1.84 -8.44
N THR A 103 5.82 -2.90 -9.22
CA THR A 103 5.23 -2.99 -10.56
C THR A 103 4.54 -4.33 -10.74
N ARG A 104 3.65 -4.41 -11.72
CA ARG A 104 3.04 -5.68 -12.13
C ARG A 104 4.08 -6.73 -12.53
N ALA A 105 5.16 -6.31 -13.20
CA ALA A 105 6.24 -7.23 -13.58
C ALA A 105 7.02 -7.76 -12.35
N ALA A 106 7.17 -6.95 -11.29
CA ALA A 106 7.75 -7.40 -10.03
C ALA A 106 6.83 -8.38 -9.30
N GLU A 107 5.51 -8.12 -9.30
CA GLU A 107 4.52 -9.05 -8.74
C GLU A 107 4.51 -10.40 -9.47
N GLU A 108 4.45 -10.40 -10.80
CA GLU A 108 4.46 -11.61 -11.62
C GLU A 108 5.75 -12.42 -11.39
N GLU A 109 6.90 -11.74 -11.27
CA GLU A 109 8.17 -12.41 -10.95
C GLU A 109 8.18 -12.96 -9.51
N LEU A 110 7.65 -12.22 -8.53
CA LEU A 110 7.57 -12.67 -7.13
C LEU A 110 6.76 -13.96 -7.05
N LEU A 111 5.57 -13.99 -7.65
CA LEU A 111 4.71 -15.16 -7.69
C LEU A 111 5.35 -16.37 -8.39
N ARG A 112 6.34 -16.14 -9.26
CA ARG A 112 7.08 -17.19 -9.96
C ARG A 112 8.26 -17.76 -9.14
N VAL A 113 8.89 -16.94 -8.31
CA VAL A 113 10.14 -17.30 -7.60
C VAL A 113 9.99 -17.53 -6.10
N ALA A 114 8.86 -17.14 -5.53
CA ALA A 114 8.58 -17.24 -4.09
C ALA A 114 7.70 -18.45 -3.71
N ASP A 115 7.37 -19.31 -4.68
CA ASP A 115 6.78 -20.64 -4.46
C ASP A 115 7.76 -21.60 -3.74
#